data_AF-A0A674NXM2-F1
#
_entry.id   AF-A0A674NXM2-F1
#
_cell.length_a   1.000
_cell.length_b   1.000
_cell.length_c   1.000
_cell.angle_alpha   90.00
_cell.angle_beta   90.00
_cell.angle_gamma   90.00
#
_symmetry.space_group_name_H-M   'P 1'
#
loop_
_entity.id
_entity.type
_entity.pdbx_description
1 polymer ?
#
loop_
_entity_poly.entity_id
_entity_poly.type
_entity_poly.pdbx_seq_one_letter_code
_entity_poly.pdbx_strand_id
1 'polypeptide(L)'
;MFAKLKKKIAEEAATAPRSNVRIPRTISKESITSMGADSGDDFASDGSSSRDDLPAQLLRRNDQIRRLEAKLSDYAEQLRLMQKTKDKLELALEKHQDSSIKKLQEQNESHQVNRTRMAEAMSAALEKKDQEWMEKMAAVEQEKSALSAQVEEMMDQSLALFQKRDDLDELEGFQQQELSKVKHMLLRKEEQLQQKEAELRSKLKSDQDPEGRERYSESRADKQERVCPDLAPASSPPPSTIMVTNSVDLNDTREINFEYLKHVVLKFMSSRDAEAFQLIRAVSVLLHFTREEEDMLKQTLEYKMSWFGSRPSPKGIIRPSVSGAFTHWS
;
A
#
# COMPACT_ATOMS: atom_id res chain seq x y z
N MET A 1 -25.12 14.79 12.54
CA MET A 1 -23.69 15.04 12.20
C MET A 1 -23.33 16.53 12.31
N PHE A 2 -24.12 17.45 11.74
CA PHE A 2 -23.87 18.91 11.79
C PHE A 2 -23.88 19.55 13.18
N ALA A 3 -24.72 19.09 14.11
CA ALA A 3 -24.80 19.65 15.47
C ALA A 3 -23.52 19.41 16.30
N LYS A 4 -22.86 18.27 16.10
CA LYS A 4 -21.58 17.96 16.78
C LYS A 4 -20.43 18.82 16.24
N LEU A 5 -20.45 19.18 14.96
CA LEU A 5 -19.45 20.06 14.36
C LEU A 5 -19.60 21.51 14.87
N LYS A 6 -20.83 22.02 14.97
CA LYS A 6 -21.08 23.35 15.56
C LYS A 6 -20.67 23.43 17.02
N LYS A 7 -20.92 22.37 17.81
CA LYS A 7 -20.49 22.30 19.21
C LYS A 7 -18.96 22.28 19.33
N LYS A 8 -18.26 21.55 18.45
CA LYS A 8 -16.80 21.44 18.45
C LYS A 8 -16.12 22.75 18.05
N ILE A 9 -16.66 23.50 17.08
CA ILE A 9 -16.15 24.83 16.69
C ILE A 9 -16.36 25.87 17.82
N ALA A 10 -17.49 25.82 18.52
CA ALA A 10 -17.76 26.72 19.64
C ALA A 10 -16.88 26.43 20.88
N GLU A 11 -16.55 25.16 21.11
CA GLU A 11 -15.69 24.71 22.22
C GLU A 11 -14.20 24.98 21.93
N GLU A 12 -13.78 24.90 20.66
CA GLU A 12 -12.42 25.23 20.21
C GLU A 12 -12.17 26.74 20.14
N ALA A 13 -13.20 27.55 19.80
CA ALA A 13 -13.12 29.01 19.90
C ALA A 13 -13.04 29.52 21.35
N ALA A 14 -13.51 28.74 22.33
CA ALA A 14 -13.46 29.10 23.75
C ALA A 14 -12.12 28.75 24.43
N THR A 15 -11.25 27.95 23.78
CA THR A 15 -9.97 27.49 24.32
C THR A 15 -8.75 28.19 23.73
N ALA A 16 -8.93 29.21 22.90
CA ALA A 16 -7.85 30.08 22.48
C ALA A 16 -7.24 30.79 23.71
N PRO A 17 -5.92 30.76 23.92
CA PRO A 17 -5.29 31.47 25.02
C PRO A 17 -5.53 32.96 24.81
N ARG A 18 -6.35 33.56 25.68
CA ARG A 18 -6.47 35.02 25.77
C ARG A 18 -5.08 35.57 26.02
N SER A 19 -4.47 36.13 24.98
CA SER A 19 -3.26 36.94 25.10
C SER A 19 -3.63 38.22 25.85
N ASN A 20 -3.70 38.12 27.17
CA ASN A 20 -3.72 39.28 28.06
C ASN A 20 -2.33 39.90 28.05
N VAL A 21 -2.00 40.60 26.95
CA VAL A 21 -0.89 41.54 26.94
C VAL A 21 -1.35 42.77 27.71
N ARG A 22 -1.22 42.69 29.03
CA ARG A 22 -1.30 43.84 29.92
C ARG A 22 -0.07 44.69 29.64
N ILE A 23 -0.25 45.71 28.82
CA ILE A 23 0.72 46.80 28.62
C ILE A 23 1.08 47.36 30.02
N PRO A 24 2.36 47.36 30.42
CA PRO A 24 2.75 48.02 31.66
C PRO A 24 2.66 49.53 31.42
N ARG A 25 1.65 50.16 32.03
CA ARG A 25 1.62 51.62 32.18
C ARG A 25 2.79 51.99 33.09
N THR A 26 3.80 52.63 32.51
CA THR A 26 4.87 53.28 33.26
C THR A 26 4.26 54.42 34.06
N ILE A 27 4.20 54.25 35.38
CA ILE A 27 3.91 55.31 36.33
C ILE A 27 5.15 56.21 36.44
N SER A 28 5.14 57.37 35.78
CA SER A 28 6.05 58.45 36.14
C SER A 28 5.61 58.99 37.51
N LYS A 29 6.38 58.63 38.54
CA LYS A 29 6.30 59.21 39.88
C LYS A 29 7.49 60.15 40.06
N GLU A 30 7.27 61.43 39.81
CA GLU A 30 8.09 62.54 40.30
C GLU A 30 7.09 63.56 40.87
N SER A 31 6.65 63.44 42.12
CA SER A 31 7.34 63.92 43.33
C SER A 31 8.12 65.21 43.11
N ILE A 32 7.39 66.31 42.93
CA ILE A 32 7.92 67.66 43.17
C ILE A 32 7.53 68.01 44.61
N THR A 33 8.53 67.94 45.49
CA THR A 33 8.44 68.44 46.85
C THR A 33 8.24 69.94 46.83
N SER A 34 7.13 70.36 47.43
CA SER A 34 6.89 71.70 47.96
C SER A 34 8.14 72.20 48.71
N MET A 35 8.71 73.33 48.27
CA MET A 35 9.65 74.10 49.06
C MET A 35 9.08 75.49 49.31
N GLY A 36 8.99 75.78 50.61
CA GLY A 36 8.38 76.94 51.24
C GLY A 36 8.80 78.27 50.65
N ALA A 37 7.81 79.16 50.65
CA ALA A 37 8.00 80.59 50.70
C ALA A 37 8.90 80.96 51.89
N ASP A 38 9.93 81.76 51.64
CA ASP A 38 10.63 82.50 52.68
C ASP A 38 11.25 83.78 52.12
N SER A 39 11.35 84.77 52.99
CA SER A 39 11.96 86.08 52.86
C SER A 39 11.16 87.18 52.16
N GLY A 40 10.30 87.81 52.97
CA GLY A 40 10.17 89.26 52.93
C GLY A 40 11.51 89.92 53.31
N ASP A 41 11.83 91.00 52.62
CA ASP A 41 12.86 91.93 53.04
C ASP A 41 12.37 93.36 52.81
N ASP A 42 12.52 94.14 53.88
CA ASP A 42 12.03 95.48 54.11
C ASP A 42 12.76 96.50 53.23
N PHE A 43 12.03 97.24 52.40
CA PHE A 43 12.57 98.48 51.82
C PHE A 43 12.44 99.60 52.86
N ALA A 44 13.45 99.74 53.70
CA ALA A 44 13.69 100.98 54.43
C ALA A 44 14.06 102.08 53.42
N SER A 45 13.08 102.95 53.14
CA SER A 45 13.27 104.21 52.46
C SER A 45 14.02 105.16 53.39
N ASP A 46 15.35 105.17 53.31
CA ASP A 46 16.16 106.23 53.91
C ASP A 46 16.68 107.16 52.81
N GLY A 47 16.06 108.33 52.77
CA GLY A 47 16.38 109.40 51.85
C GLY A 47 17.54 110.21 52.38
N SER A 48 18.76 109.92 51.90
CA SER A 48 19.89 110.86 51.84
C SER A 48 21.02 110.29 50.98
N SER A 49 20.77 110.04 49.68
CA SER A 49 21.86 109.73 48.74
C SER A 49 22.47 111.05 48.27
N SER A 50 23.68 111.35 48.74
CA SER A 50 24.51 112.38 48.13
C SER A 50 24.71 112.06 46.65
N ARG A 51 24.85 113.09 45.82
CA ARG A 51 25.05 113.00 44.36
C ARG A 51 26.23 112.08 43.99
N ASP A 52 27.17 111.87 44.91
CA ASP A 52 28.37 111.05 44.76
C ASP A 52 28.18 109.54 45.05
N ASP A 53 27.04 109.09 45.59
CA ASP A 53 26.75 107.66 45.88
C ASP A 53 26.00 106.93 44.74
N LEU A 54 25.31 107.69 43.89
CA LEU A 54 24.66 107.20 42.67
C LEU A 54 25.61 106.43 41.75
N PRO A 55 26.84 106.89 41.47
CA PRO A 55 27.82 106.16 40.66
C PRO A 55 28.15 104.77 41.21
N ALA A 56 28.32 104.63 42.53
CA ALA A 56 28.67 103.36 43.17
C ALA A 56 27.51 102.36 43.16
N GLN A 57 26.27 102.82 43.27
CA GLN A 57 25.09 101.98 43.10
C GLN A 57 24.93 101.50 41.65
N LEU A 58 25.19 102.39 40.68
CA LEU A 58 25.11 102.07 39.25
C LEU A 58 26.18 101.05 38.84
N LEU A 59 27.39 101.14 39.41
CA LEU A 59 28.45 100.14 39.23
C LEU A 59 28.03 98.76 39.76
N ARG A 60 27.51 98.68 40.99
CA ARG A 60 27.03 97.41 41.58
C ARG A 60 25.90 96.78 40.77
N ARG A 61 24.94 97.59 40.30
CA ARG A 61 23.85 97.15 39.40
C ARG A 61 24.41 96.62 38.08
N ASN A 62 25.37 97.31 37.46
CA ASN A 62 26.05 96.84 36.24
C ASN A 62 26.78 95.49 36.47
N ASP A 63 27.48 95.32 37.58
CA ASP A 63 28.16 94.05 37.89
C ASP A 63 27.18 92.92 38.21
N GLN A 64 26.01 93.23 38.76
CA GLN A 64 24.93 92.26 38.90
C GLN A 64 24.34 91.88 37.54
N ILE A 65 24.11 92.85 36.66
CA ILE A 65 23.63 92.63 35.29
C ILE A 65 24.61 91.71 34.54
N ARG A 66 25.91 92.01 34.54
CA ARG A 66 26.93 91.16 33.90
C ARG A 66 26.93 89.73 34.44
N ARG A 67 26.77 89.55 35.75
CA ARG A 67 26.69 88.21 36.38
C ARG A 67 25.43 87.46 35.96
N LEU A 68 24.29 88.15 35.84
CA LEU A 68 23.05 87.57 35.36
C LEU A 68 23.13 87.23 33.87
N GLU A 69 23.74 88.10 33.05
CA GLU A 69 24.01 87.86 31.64
C GLU A 69 24.89 86.63 31.43
N ALA A 70 25.96 86.47 32.22
CA ALA A 70 26.81 85.28 32.18
C ALA A 70 26.04 84.00 32.52
N LYS A 71 25.24 84.00 33.61
CA LYS A 71 24.40 82.85 33.97
C LYS A 71 23.35 82.54 32.90
N LEU A 72 22.77 83.56 32.29
CA LEU A 72 21.78 83.40 31.22
C LEU A 72 22.43 82.78 29.97
N SER A 73 23.67 83.16 29.66
CA SER A 73 24.49 82.52 28.63
C SER A 73 24.77 81.05 28.96
N ASP A 74 25.21 80.73 30.18
CA ASP A 74 25.49 79.36 30.62
C ASP A 74 24.24 78.46 30.52
N TYR A 75 23.08 78.96 30.94
CA TYR A 75 21.81 78.23 30.81
C TYR A 75 21.40 78.04 29.34
N ALA A 76 21.65 79.03 28.46
CA ALA A 76 21.38 78.88 27.03
C ALA A 76 22.26 77.79 26.39
N GLU A 77 23.54 77.70 26.79
CA GLU A 77 24.45 76.64 26.35
C GLU A 77 24.03 75.26 26.89
N GLN A 78 23.66 75.18 28.17
CA GLN A 78 23.16 73.96 28.78
C GLN A 78 21.89 73.45 28.08
N LEU A 79 20.94 74.34 27.78
CA LEU A 79 19.74 74.01 27.01
C LEU A 79 20.08 73.47 25.62
N ARG A 80 21.02 74.09 24.89
CA ARG A 80 21.48 73.56 23.60
C ARG A 80 22.12 72.18 23.72
N LEU A 81 22.90 71.93 24.77
CA LEU A 81 23.52 70.62 25.00
C LEU A 81 22.48 69.55 25.35
N MET A 82 21.52 69.88 26.21
CA MET A 82 20.42 68.99 26.55
C MET A 82 19.56 68.68 25.32
N GLN A 83 19.26 69.68 24.48
CA GLN A 83 18.53 69.47 23.23
C GLN A 83 19.29 68.52 22.30
N LYS A 84 20.58 68.73 22.06
CA LYS A 84 21.40 67.82 21.24
C LYS A 84 21.44 66.40 21.80
N THR A 85 21.44 66.25 23.13
CA THR A 85 21.44 64.93 23.78
C THR A 85 20.09 64.24 23.62
N LYS A 86 18.99 64.99 23.81
CA LYS A 86 17.63 64.53 23.55
C LYS A 86 17.49 64.02 22.12
N ASP A 87 17.87 64.83 21.12
CA ASP A 87 17.75 64.46 19.70
C ASP A 87 18.55 63.18 19.37
N LYS A 88 19.74 63.02 19.97
CA LYS A 88 20.56 61.80 19.82
C LYS A 88 19.88 60.57 20.42
N LEU A 89 19.28 60.71 21.60
CA LEU A 89 18.58 59.61 22.27
C LEU A 89 17.29 59.24 21.53
N GLU A 90 16.56 60.22 21.02
CA GLU A 90 15.37 60.00 20.19
C GLU A 90 15.73 59.22 18.92
N LEU A 91 16.78 59.64 18.20
CA LEU A 91 17.25 58.92 17.01
C LEU A 91 17.75 57.50 17.32
N ALA A 92 18.44 57.31 18.45
CA ALA A 92 18.90 55.98 18.86
C ALA A 92 17.73 55.06 19.22
N LEU A 93 16.71 55.59 19.87
CA LEU A 93 15.49 54.86 20.22
C LEU A 93 14.71 54.47 18.96
N GLU A 94 14.51 55.40 18.02
CA GLU A 94 13.83 55.14 16.75
C GLU A 94 14.55 54.03 15.97
N LYS A 95 15.87 54.14 15.79
CA LYS A 95 16.67 53.08 15.13
C LYS A 95 16.57 51.73 15.82
N HIS A 96 16.57 51.71 17.16
CA HIS A 96 16.41 50.48 17.91
C HIS A 96 15.02 49.87 17.69
N GLN A 97 13.96 50.68 17.71
CA GLN A 97 12.59 50.26 17.45
C GLN A 97 12.43 49.72 16.02
N ASP A 98 12.92 50.44 15.01
CA ASP A 98 12.90 50.00 13.61
C ASP A 98 13.62 48.67 13.42
N SER A 99 14.81 48.53 14.01
CA SER A 99 15.57 47.28 13.94
C SER A 99 14.86 46.12 14.62
N SER A 100 14.14 46.39 15.71
CA SER A 100 13.37 45.38 16.45
C SER A 100 12.14 44.94 15.66
N ILE A 101 11.41 45.88 15.07
CA ILE A 101 10.25 45.60 14.22
C ILE A 101 10.69 44.81 12.98
N LYS A 102 11.77 45.24 12.33
CA LYS A 102 12.30 44.56 11.14
C LYS A 102 12.71 43.11 11.44
N LYS A 103 13.40 42.86 12.55
CA LYS A 103 13.76 41.49 12.98
C LYS A 103 12.53 40.62 13.22
N LEU A 104 11.48 41.16 13.85
CA LEU A 104 10.23 40.43 14.07
C LEU A 104 9.50 40.11 12.75
N GLN A 105 9.50 41.06 11.81
CA GLN A 105 8.94 40.87 10.47
C GLN A 105 9.71 39.77 9.71
N GLU A 106 11.04 39.84 9.66
CA GLU A 106 11.90 38.86 9.00
C GLU A 106 11.72 37.45 9.61
N GLN A 107 11.63 37.34 10.95
CA GLN A 107 11.35 36.07 11.60
C GLN A 107 9.98 35.52 11.22
N ASN A 108 8.94 36.35 11.23
CA ASN A 108 7.60 35.93 10.85
C ASN A 108 7.54 35.47 9.39
N GLU A 109 8.14 36.22 8.46
CA GLU A 109 8.25 35.85 7.04
C GLU A 109 9.02 34.54 6.87
N SER A 110 10.15 34.36 7.56
CA SER A 110 10.92 33.12 7.54
C SER A 110 10.10 31.92 8.03
N HIS A 111 9.36 32.08 9.13
CA HIS A 111 8.46 31.04 9.63
C HIS A 111 7.33 30.72 8.66
N GLN A 112 6.76 31.73 8.00
CA GLN A 112 5.73 31.54 6.98
C GLN A 112 6.27 30.75 5.79
N VAL A 113 7.40 31.18 5.23
CA VAL A 113 8.06 30.52 4.09
C VAL A 113 8.48 29.08 4.45
N ASN A 114 8.99 28.84 5.65
CA ASN A 114 9.37 27.49 6.06
C ASN A 114 8.15 26.57 6.19
N ARG A 115 7.03 27.10 6.71
CA ARG A 115 5.77 26.34 6.82
C ARG A 115 5.17 26.04 5.45
N THR A 116 5.14 27.01 4.53
CA THR A 116 4.65 26.78 3.16
C THR A 116 5.53 25.78 2.43
N ARG A 117 6.86 25.92 2.54
CA ARG A 117 7.82 24.97 1.96
C ARG A 117 7.64 23.54 2.47
N MET A 118 7.39 23.37 3.77
CA MET A 118 7.14 22.04 4.34
C MET A 118 5.81 21.45 3.83
N ALA A 119 4.77 22.27 3.71
CA ALA A 119 3.48 21.85 3.16
C ALA A 119 3.59 21.44 1.68
N GLU A 120 4.29 22.25 0.88
CA GLU A 120 4.56 21.97 -0.54
C GLU A 120 5.39 20.70 -0.71
N ALA A 121 6.44 20.52 0.10
CA ALA A 121 7.26 19.30 0.06
C ALA A 121 6.45 18.04 0.39
N MET A 122 5.51 18.13 1.35
CA MET A 122 4.61 17.03 1.68
C MET A 122 3.62 16.76 0.56
N SER A 123 3.03 17.80 -0.06
CA SER A 123 2.14 17.67 -1.22
C SER A 123 2.85 16.99 -2.40
N ALA A 124 4.04 17.47 -2.75
CA ALA A 124 4.84 16.89 -3.83
C ALA A 124 5.24 15.42 -3.57
N ALA A 125 5.51 15.06 -2.31
CA ALA A 125 5.82 13.68 -1.95
C ALA A 125 4.60 12.75 -2.10
N LEU A 126 3.39 13.24 -1.80
CA LEU A 126 2.14 12.51 -2.01
C LEU A 126 1.83 12.37 -3.50
N GLU A 127 1.92 13.46 -4.26
CA GLU A 127 1.72 13.44 -5.73
C GLU A 127 2.68 12.48 -6.43
N LYS A 128 3.95 12.45 -6.01
CA LYS A 128 4.91 11.47 -6.53
C LYS A 128 4.48 10.02 -6.23
N LYS A 129 3.97 9.76 -5.03
CA LYS A 129 3.49 8.43 -4.67
C LYS A 129 2.25 8.05 -5.46
N ASP A 130 1.33 8.97 -5.66
CA ASP A 130 0.14 8.74 -6.47
C ASP A 130 0.53 8.44 -7.93
N GLN A 131 1.50 9.18 -8.49
CA GLN A 131 2.06 8.92 -9.81
C GLN A 131 2.71 7.53 -9.91
N GLU A 132 3.57 7.16 -8.96
CA GLU A 132 4.20 5.83 -8.89
C GLU A 132 3.13 4.70 -8.81
N TRP A 133 2.04 4.93 -8.08
CA TRP A 133 0.94 3.97 -7.99
C TRP A 133 0.15 3.88 -9.29
N MET A 134 -0.13 5.00 -9.96
CA MET A 134 -0.78 5.00 -11.27
C MET A 134 0.02 4.25 -12.31
N GLU A 135 1.34 4.45 -12.35
CA GLU A 135 2.25 3.74 -13.27
C GLU A 135 2.25 2.23 -13.01
N LYS A 136 2.28 1.81 -11.75
CA LYS A 136 2.18 0.37 -11.39
C LYS A 136 0.84 -0.23 -11.80
N MET A 137 -0.26 0.48 -11.56
CA MET A 137 -1.59 0.03 -11.98
C MET A 137 -1.69 -0.09 -13.50
N ALA A 138 -1.12 0.87 -14.25
CA ALA A 138 -1.08 0.82 -15.70
C ALA A 138 -0.25 -0.38 -16.22
N ALA A 139 0.90 -0.65 -15.61
CA ALA A 139 1.74 -1.79 -15.97
C ALA A 139 1.03 -3.14 -15.71
N VAL A 140 0.37 -3.28 -14.54
CA VAL A 140 -0.41 -4.48 -14.21
C VAL A 140 -1.60 -4.66 -15.15
N GLU A 141 -2.30 -3.59 -15.51
CA GLU A 141 -3.43 -3.68 -16.44
C GLU A 141 -2.95 -4.06 -17.86
N GLN A 142 -1.78 -3.56 -18.28
CA GLN A 142 -1.16 -3.97 -19.54
C GLN A 142 -0.76 -5.45 -19.54
N GLU A 143 -0.13 -5.93 -18.47
CA GLU A 143 0.26 -7.36 -18.34
C GLU A 143 -0.97 -8.26 -18.33
N LYS A 144 -2.01 -7.88 -17.57
CA LYS A 144 -3.30 -8.59 -17.55
C LYS A 144 -3.94 -8.65 -18.94
N SER A 145 -3.92 -7.54 -19.68
CA SER A 145 -4.41 -7.50 -21.06
C SER A 145 -3.61 -8.43 -21.98
N ALA A 146 -2.27 -8.44 -21.87
CA ALA A 146 -1.42 -9.28 -22.69
C ALA A 146 -1.61 -10.78 -22.38
N LEU A 147 -1.69 -11.15 -21.10
CA LEU A 147 -1.97 -12.52 -20.67
C LEU A 147 -3.36 -12.97 -21.10
N SER A 148 -4.36 -12.10 -20.99
CA SER A 148 -5.72 -12.39 -21.46
C SER A 148 -5.74 -12.67 -22.96
N ALA A 149 -5.03 -11.87 -23.77
CA ALA A 149 -4.92 -12.08 -25.20
C ALA A 149 -4.22 -13.41 -25.54
N GLN A 150 -3.18 -13.78 -24.79
CA GLN A 150 -2.48 -15.05 -24.99
C GLN A 150 -3.37 -16.27 -24.66
N VAL A 151 -4.22 -16.17 -23.63
CA VAL A 151 -5.18 -17.23 -23.29
C VAL A 151 -6.24 -17.37 -24.38
N GLU A 152 -6.76 -16.25 -24.90
CA GLU A 152 -7.72 -16.25 -26.01
C GLU A 152 -7.10 -16.86 -27.27
N GLU A 153 -5.86 -16.50 -27.61
CA GLU A 153 -5.14 -17.09 -28.74
C GLU A 153 -4.95 -18.62 -28.57
N MET A 154 -4.56 -19.08 -27.37
CA MET A 154 -4.42 -20.51 -27.11
C MET A 154 -5.75 -21.25 -27.24
N MET A 155 -6.84 -20.64 -26.77
CA MET A 155 -8.18 -21.20 -26.89
C MET A 155 -8.60 -21.34 -28.36
N ASP A 156 -8.36 -20.32 -29.17
CA ASP A 156 -8.62 -20.36 -30.62
C ASP A 156 -7.78 -21.41 -31.33
N GLN A 157 -6.49 -21.52 -30.98
CA GLN A 157 -5.62 -22.58 -31.51
C GLN A 157 -6.14 -23.97 -31.14
N SER A 158 -6.58 -24.18 -29.89
CA SER A 158 -7.16 -25.45 -29.44
C SER A 158 -8.45 -25.78 -30.21
N LEU A 159 -9.31 -24.79 -30.46
CA LEU A 159 -10.53 -24.97 -31.23
C LEU A 159 -10.22 -25.35 -32.68
N ALA A 160 -9.26 -24.68 -33.31
CA ALA A 160 -8.84 -24.97 -34.68
C ALA A 160 -8.22 -26.39 -34.81
N LEU A 161 -7.48 -26.85 -33.80
CA LEU A 161 -6.97 -28.22 -33.77
C LEU A 161 -8.08 -29.26 -33.63
N PHE A 162 -9.11 -28.96 -32.83
CA PHE A 162 -10.27 -29.84 -32.69
C PHE A 162 -11.03 -29.98 -34.00
N GLN A 163 -11.30 -28.87 -34.69
CA GLN A 163 -11.94 -28.88 -36.01
C GLN A 163 -11.14 -29.70 -37.03
N LYS A 164 -9.81 -29.51 -37.09
CA LYS A 164 -8.95 -30.31 -37.97
C LYS A 164 -8.98 -31.81 -37.63
N ARG A 165 -9.14 -32.16 -36.35
CA ARG A 165 -9.26 -33.54 -35.90
C ARG A 165 -10.57 -34.15 -36.40
N ASP A 166 -11.67 -33.43 -36.22
CA ASP A 166 -12.99 -33.85 -36.69
C ASP A 166 -13.01 -34.04 -38.22
N ASP A 167 -12.42 -33.10 -38.98
CA ASP A 167 -12.29 -33.20 -40.43
C ASP A 167 -11.48 -34.44 -40.85
N LEU A 168 -10.38 -34.74 -40.15
CA LEU A 168 -9.56 -35.92 -40.41
C LEU A 168 -10.32 -37.22 -40.15
N ASP A 169 -11.05 -37.30 -39.04
CA ASP A 169 -11.85 -38.47 -38.68
C ASP A 169 -12.98 -38.69 -39.71
N GLU A 170 -13.59 -37.61 -40.24
CA GLU A 170 -14.57 -37.69 -41.32
C GLU A 170 -13.94 -38.23 -42.63
N LEU A 171 -12.78 -37.71 -43.02
CA LEU A 171 -12.04 -38.18 -44.19
C LEU A 171 -11.62 -39.64 -44.06
N GLU A 172 -11.13 -40.07 -42.88
CA GLU A 172 -10.79 -41.47 -42.62
C GLU A 172 -12.03 -42.37 -42.74
N GLY A 173 -13.18 -41.91 -42.25
CA GLY A 173 -14.47 -42.58 -42.44
C GLY A 173 -14.83 -42.78 -43.92
N PHE A 174 -14.68 -41.75 -44.76
CA PHE A 174 -14.89 -41.86 -46.21
C PHE A 174 -13.89 -42.84 -46.85
N GLN A 175 -12.61 -42.77 -46.47
CA GLN A 175 -11.58 -43.65 -47.02
C GLN A 175 -11.85 -45.13 -46.66
N GLN A 176 -12.27 -45.40 -45.42
CA GLN A 176 -12.64 -46.73 -44.97
C GLN A 176 -13.88 -47.26 -45.72
N GLN A 177 -14.85 -46.38 -46.01
CA GLN A 177 -16.02 -46.73 -46.81
C GLN A 177 -15.63 -47.12 -48.24
N GLU A 178 -14.78 -46.31 -48.91
CA GLU A 178 -14.31 -46.60 -50.26
C GLU A 178 -13.49 -47.89 -50.32
N LEU A 179 -12.58 -48.11 -49.36
CA LEU A 179 -11.83 -49.37 -49.25
C LEU A 179 -12.76 -50.58 -49.10
N SER A 180 -13.82 -50.45 -48.29
CA SER A 180 -14.82 -51.51 -48.12
C SER A 180 -15.59 -51.80 -49.40
N LYS A 181 -15.98 -50.75 -50.15
CA LYS A 181 -16.63 -50.89 -51.47
C LYS A 181 -15.70 -51.57 -52.48
N VAL A 182 -14.44 -51.14 -52.57
CA VAL A 182 -13.43 -51.75 -53.47
C VAL A 182 -13.20 -53.21 -53.10
N LYS A 183 -13.02 -53.52 -51.80
CA LYS A 183 -12.86 -54.90 -51.31
C LYS A 183 -14.04 -55.78 -51.73
N HIS A 184 -15.27 -55.30 -51.58
CA HIS A 184 -16.46 -56.04 -51.98
C HIS A 184 -16.51 -56.27 -53.50
N MET A 185 -16.24 -55.25 -54.32
CA MET A 185 -16.23 -55.39 -55.78
C MET A 185 -15.16 -56.39 -56.25
N LEU A 186 -13.97 -56.37 -55.63
CA LEU A 186 -12.86 -57.24 -55.98
C LEU A 186 -13.19 -58.70 -55.62
N LEU A 187 -13.73 -58.94 -54.42
CA LEU A 187 -14.20 -60.27 -54.00
C LEU A 187 -15.23 -60.84 -54.99
N ARG A 188 -16.20 -60.04 -55.41
CA ARG A 188 -17.23 -60.45 -56.37
C ARG A 188 -16.67 -60.77 -57.76
N LYS A 189 -15.63 -60.05 -58.19
CA LYS A 189 -14.92 -60.32 -59.45
C LYS A 189 -14.11 -61.60 -59.36
N GLU A 190 -13.46 -61.84 -58.21
CA GLU A 190 -12.72 -63.06 -57.94
C GLU A 190 -13.65 -64.29 -57.94
N GLU A 191 -14.83 -64.20 -57.32
CA GLU A 191 -15.87 -65.24 -57.38
C GLU A 191 -16.32 -65.53 -58.82
N GLN A 192 -16.55 -64.50 -59.64
CA GLN A 192 -16.91 -64.66 -61.06
C GLN A 192 -15.79 -65.31 -61.88
N LEU A 193 -14.53 -64.95 -61.61
CA LEU A 193 -13.37 -65.56 -62.26
C LEU A 193 -13.25 -67.03 -61.87
N GLN A 194 -13.38 -67.36 -60.59
CA GLN A 194 -13.36 -68.75 -60.11
C GLN A 194 -14.47 -69.60 -60.76
N GLN A 195 -15.68 -69.04 -60.91
CA GLN A 195 -16.78 -69.71 -61.63
C GLN A 195 -16.42 -69.98 -63.10
N LYS A 196 -15.92 -68.98 -63.82
CA LYS A 196 -15.48 -69.13 -65.22
C LYS A 196 -14.33 -70.13 -65.36
N GLU A 197 -13.35 -70.10 -64.45
CA GLU A 197 -12.25 -71.08 -64.43
C GLU A 197 -12.76 -72.50 -64.18
N ALA A 198 -13.72 -72.68 -63.27
CA ALA A 198 -14.33 -73.98 -63.01
C ALA A 198 -15.10 -74.49 -64.24
N GLU A 199 -15.86 -73.64 -64.93
CA GLU A 199 -16.53 -73.96 -66.20
C GLU A 199 -15.54 -74.36 -67.29
N LEU A 200 -14.45 -73.61 -67.46
CA LEU A 200 -13.40 -73.90 -68.44
C LEU A 200 -12.69 -75.23 -68.12
N ARG A 201 -12.37 -75.48 -66.84
CA ARG A 201 -11.79 -76.76 -66.40
C ARG A 201 -12.74 -77.93 -66.63
N SER A 202 -14.05 -77.74 -66.43
CA SER A 202 -15.04 -78.78 -66.72
C SER A 202 -15.10 -79.11 -68.21
N LYS A 203 -15.00 -78.10 -69.09
CA LYS A 203 -14.96 -78.28 -70.55
C LYS A 203 -13.67 -78.95 -71.01
N LEU A 204 -12.53 -78.57 -70.43
CA LEU A 204 -11.24 -79.22 -70.71
C LEU A 204 -11.24 -80.69 -70.27
N LYS A 205 -11.89 -81.01 -69.15
CA LYS A 205 -12.04 -82.39 -68.66
C LYS A 205 -13.04 -83.22 -69.48
N SER A 206 -14.04 -82.61 -70.12
CA SER A 206 -14.90 -83.34 -71.07
C SER A 206 -14.21 -83.64 -72.41
N ASP A 207 -13.12 -82.93 -72.72
CA ASP A 207 -12.31 -83.12 -73.93
C ASP A 207 -11.06 -84.00 -73.72
N GLN A 208 -10.77 -84.43 -72.47
CA GLN A 208 -9.67 -85.36 -72.15
C GLN A 208 -10.16 -86.56 -71.34
N ASP A 209 -10.40 -87.68 -72.04
CA ASP A 209 -9.84 -89.00 -71.68
C ASP A 209 -9.95 -89.96 -72.91
N PRO A 210 -9.01 -90.91 -73.16
CA PRO A 210 -8.60 -91.87 -72.13
C PRO A 210 -7.08 -92.11 -71.98
N GLU A 211 -6.67 -92.35 -70.73
CA GLU A 211 -5.91 -93.53 -70.24
C GLU A 211 -4.77 -93.20 -69.25
N GLY A 212 -4.66 -94.01 -68.19
CA GLY A 212 -3.39 -94.27 -67.51
C GLY A 212 -3.40 -94.20 -65.98
N ARG A 213 -3.76 -95.32 -65.32
CA ARG A 213 -3.49 -95.59 -63.90
C ARG A 213 -1.98 -95.66 -63.62
N GLU A 214 -1.54 -95.19 -62.46
CA GLU A 214 -0.71 -96.02 -61.57
C GLU A 214 -0.71 -95.53 -60.10
N ARG A 215 -0.78 -96.50 -59.18
CA ARG A 215 -0.73 -96.33 -57.73
C ARG A 215 0.73 -96.30 -57.28
N TYR A 216 1.06 -95.62 -56.19
CA TYR A 216 1.93 -96.20 -55.16
C TYR A 216 1.63 -95.57 -53.79
N SER A 217 1.57 -96.44 -52.80
CA SER A 217 1.33 -96.22 -51.38
C SER A 217 2.66 -96.32 -50.62
N GLU A 218 2.91 -95.45 -49.64
CA GLU A 218 3.67 -95.86 -48.44
C GLU A 218 3.52 -94.90 -47.26
N SER A 219 3.77 -95.47 -46.09
CA SER A 219 3.37 -95.07 -44.75
C SER A 219 4.56 -94.50 -43.96
N ARG A 220 4.24 -93.81 -42.84
CA ARG A 220 4.93 -93.87 -41.53
C ARG A 220 5.76 -92.65 -41.04
N ALA A 221 5.16 -91.98 -40.05
CA ALA A 221 5.64 -91.73 -38.68
C ALA A 221 7.10 -91.27 -38.38
N ASP A 222 7.16 -90.05 -37.82
CA ASP A 222 7.66 -89.70 -36.46
C ASP A 222 9.13 -89.28 -36.18
N LYS A 223 9.21 -88.22 -35.35
CA LYS A 223 10.25 -87.75 -34.37
C LYS A 223 11.38 -86.75 -34.70
N GLN A 224 11.36 -85.68 -33.87
CA GLN A 224 12.45 -85.01 -33.11
C GLN A 224 13.60 -84.32 -33.89
N GLU A 225 14.26 -83.23 -33.46
CA GLU A 225 14.30 -82.35 -32.27
C GLU A 225 15.33 -81.24 -32.60
N ARG A 226 15.33 -80.13 -31.84
CA ARG A 226 16.41 -79.15 -31.53
C ARG A 226 15.85 -77.72 -31.63
N VAL A 227 15.24 -77.21 -30.56
CA VAL A 227 15.85 -76.48 -29.42
C VAL A 227 16.43 -75.12 -29.83
N CYS A 228 15.77 -74.06 -29.32
CA CYS A 228 16.15 -72.63 -29.33
C CYS A 228 17.40 -72.35 -28.44
N PRO A 229 17.89 -71.10 -28.24
CA PRO A 229 17.18 -69.87 -27.79
C PRO A 229 17.58 -68.62 -28.61
N ASP A 230 17.04 -67.39 -28.50
CA ASP A 230 16.57 -66.62 -27.35
C ASP A 230 15.95 -65.26 -27.81
N LEU A 231 14.93 -64.76 -27.09
CA LEU A 231 14.44 -63.36 -26.85
C LEU A 231 14.26 -62.34 -28.02
N ALA A 232 13.21 -61.51 -28.15
CA ALA A 232 12.08 -61.10 -27.32
C ALA A 232 10.99 -60.41 -28.19
N PRO A 233 9.69 -60.44 -27.84
CA PRO A 233 8.65 -59.65 -28.48
C PRO A 233 8.08 -58.54 -27.59
N ALA A 234 7.42 -57.60 -28.27
CA ALA A 234 6.85 -56.36 -27.78
C ALA A 234 5.72 -56.51 -26.75
N SER A 235 5.61 -55.45 -25.95
CA SER A 235 4.66 -55.21 -24.86
C SER A 235 3.21 -54.97 -25.32
N SER A 236 2.28 -55.73 -24.74
CA SER A 236 0.90 -55.32 -24.46
C SER A 236 0.47 -55.89 -23.08
N PRO A 237 -0.55 -55.33 -22.41
CA PRO A 237 -0.62 -55.25 -20.94
C PRO A 237 -1.40 -56.40 -20.27
N PRO A 238 -1.14 -56.72 -18.98
CA PRO A 238 -1.90 -57.70 -18.22
C PRO A 238 -2.85 -57.08 -17.15
N PRO A 239 -3.75 -57.90 -16.56
CA PRO A 239 -4.97 -57.45 -15.90
C PRO A 239 -4.87 -57.31 -14.37
N SER A 240 -5.90 -56.67 -13.85
CA SER A 240 -6.24 -56.34 -12.46
C SER A 240 -5.99 -57.45 -11.44
N THR A 241 -5.21 -57.15 -10.41
CA THR A 241 -5.14 -57.92 -9.14
C THR A 241 -5.70 -57.04 -8.02
N ILE A 242 -6.84 -57.45 -7.47
CA ILE A 242 -7.48 -56.84 -6.30
C ILE A 242 -6.78 -57.39 -5.05
N MET A 243 -6.11 -56.52 -4.29
CA MET A 243 -5.78 -56.78 -2.89
C MET A 243 -6.65 -55.88 -2.01
N VAL A 244 -7.54 -56.49 -1.24
CA VAL A 244 -8.32 -55.82 -0.20
C VAL A 244 -7.46 -55.79 1.05
N THR A 245 -7.01 -54.60 1.45
CA THR A 245 -6.46 -54.36 2.79
C THR A 245 -7.27 -53.25 3.44
N ASN A 246 -8.06 -53.62 4.46
CA ASN A 246 -8.79 -52.78 5.43
C ASN A 246 -8.59 -51.25 5.30
N SER A 247 -9.51 -50.58 4.60
CA SER A 247 -9.59 -49.12 4.50
C SER A 247 -10.70 -48.51 5.36
N VAL A 248 -11.42 -49.32 6.14
CA VAL A 248 -12.69 -48.90 6.76
C VAL A 248 -12.47 -48.13 8.09
N ASP A 249 -11.39 -48.40 8.83
CA ASP A 249 -11.13 -47.74 10.13
C ASP A 249 -10.68 -46.28 10.02
N LEU A 250 -10.06 -45.88 8.90
CA LEU A 250 -9.54 -44.50 8.73
C LEU A 250 -10.62 -43.49 8.31
N ASN A 251 -11.73 -43.99 7.77
CA ASN A 251 -12.81 -43.14 7.28
C ASN A 251 -13.71 -42.68 8.43
N ASP A 252 -14.03 -43.57 9.37
CA ASP A 252 -14.81 -43.23 10.57
C ASP A 252 -14.06 -42.25 11.48
N THR A 253 -12.74 -42.38 11.64
CA THR A 253 -11.97 -41.40 12.42
C THR A 253 -11.95 -40.02 11.75
N ARG A 254 -11.88 -39.99 10.41
CA ARG A 254 -11.90 -38.74 9.63
C ARG A 254 -13.26 -38.06 9.68
N GLU A 255 -14.34 -38.82 9.68
CA GLU A 255 -15.71 -38.31 9.73
C GLU A 255 -16.09 -37.79 11.13
N ILE A 256 -15.71 -38.52 12.20
CA ILE A 256 -15.79 -38.04 13.59
C ILE A 256 -15.01 -36.72 13.76
N ASN A 257 -13.85 -36.60 13.09
CA ASN A 257 -13.07 -35.37 13.09
C ASN A 257 -13.79 -34.20 12.41
N PHE A 258 -14.59 -34.42 11.36
CA PHE A 258 -15.32 -33.33 10.70
C PHE A 258 -16.51 -32.83 11.51
N GLU A 259 -17.25 -33.73 12.16
CA GLU A 259 -18.36 -33.34 13.05
C GLU A 259 -17.83 -32.61 14.30
N TYR A 260 -16.74 -33.11 14.89
CA TYR A 260 -16.06 -32.45 15.99
C TYR A 260 -15.43 -31.12 15.57
N LEU A 261 -14.78 -31.06 14.40
CA LEU A 261 -14.19 -29.83 13.86
C LEU A 261 -15.26 -28.77 13.60
N LYS A 262 -16.41 -29.15 13.03
CA LYS A 262 -17.54 -28.23 12.85
C LYS A 262 -17.98 -27.65 14.20
N HIS A 263 -18.09 -28.48 15.24
CA HIS A 263 -18.41 -28.01 16.58
C HIS A 263 -17.34 -27.08 17.15
N VAL A 264 -16.06 -27.44 17.03
CA VAL A 264 -14.92 -26.65 17.54
C VAL A 264 -14.82 -25.30 16.83
N VAL A 265 -14.98 -25.25 15.51
CA VAL A 265 -14.95 -24.00 14.73
C VAL A 265 -16.14 -23.10 15.10
N LEU A 266 -17.34 -23.68 15.18
CA LEU A 266 -18.54 -22.93 15.58
C LEU A 266 -18.42 -22.38 17.00
N LYS A 267 -17.89 -23.19 17.93
CA LYS A 267 -17.61 -22.78 19.31
C LYS A 267 -16.53 -21.71 19.33
N PHE A 268 -15.46 -21.82 18.54
CA PHE A 268 -14.41 -20.81 18.44
C PHE A 268 -14.93 -19.46 17.96
N MET A 269 -15.81 -19.44 16.95
CA MET A 269 -16.45 -18.22 16.46
C MET A 269 -17.42 -17.57 17.47
N SER A 270 -17.89 -18.34 18.46
CA SER A 270 -18.91 -17.93 19.42
C SER A 270 -18.40 -17.81 20.87
N SER A 271 -17.16 -18.23 21.15
CA SER A 271 -16.55 -18.27 22.49
C SER A 271 -15.99 -16.92 22.93
N ARG A 272 -15.84 -16.75 24.26
CA ARG A 272 -15.19 -15.60 24.89
C ARG A 272 -13.69 -15.83 25.08
N ASP A 273 -12.96 -14.75 25.31
CA ASP A 273 -11.50 -14.60 25.17
C ASP A 273 -10.63 -15.72 25.79
N ALA A 274 -11.01 -16.25 26.95
CA ALA A 274 -10.23 -17.27 27.66
C ALA A 274 -10.32 -18.69 27.05
N GLU A 275 -11.43 -19.02 26.40
CA GLU A 275 -11.64 -20.35 25.80
C GLU A 275 -11.09 -20.44 24.38
N ALA A 276 -10.99 -19.31 23.69
CA ALA A 276 -10.57 -19.22 22.30
C ALA A 276 -9.14 -19.77 22.06
N PHE A 277 -8.21 -19.56 23.00
CA PHE A 277 -6.86 -20.13 22.91
C PHE A 277 -6.84 -21.66 23.02
N GLN A 278 -7.70 -22.25 23.84
CA GLN A 278 -7.82 -23.70 23.94
C GLN A 278 -8.43 -24.30 22.67
N LEU A 279 -9.38 -23.57 22.07
CA LEU A 279 -10.00 -23.96 20.80
C LEU A 279 -9.02 -23.82 19.63
N ILE A 280 -8.12 -22.83 19.61
CA ILE A 280 -7.02 -22.76 18.63
C ILE A 280 -6.17 -24.04 18.67
N ARG A 281 -5.84 -24.54 19.87
CA ARG A 281 -5.09 -25.80 20.01
C ARG A 281 -5.87 -27.01 19.50
N ALA A 282 -7.18 -27.07 19.77
CA ALA A 282 -8.03 -28.14 19.25
C ALA A 282 -8.10 -28.11 17.72
N VAL A 283 -8.31 -26.93 17.12
CA VAL A 283 -8.31 -26.76 15.65
C VAL A 283 -6.95 -27.12 15.05
N SER A 284 -5.85 -26.74 15.70
CA SER A 284 -4.49 -27.00 15.20
C SER A 284 -4.18 -28.50 15.16
N VAL A 285 -4.67 -29.28 16.13
CA VAL A 285 -4.53 -30.75 16.13
C VAL A 285 -5.43 -31.39 15.08
N LEU A 286 -6.67 -30.92 14.93
CA LEU A 286 -7.64 -31.49 13.98
C LEU A 286 -7.32 -31.20 12.51
N LEU A 287 -6.72 -30.03 12.24
CA LEU A 287 -6.36 -29.57 10.89
C LEU A 287 -4.86 -29.63 10.59
N HIS A 288 -4.07 -30.19 11.50
CA HIS A 288 -2.62 -30.31 11.38
C HIS A 288 -1.92 -28.98 11.03
N PHE A 289 -2.24 -27.92 11.77
CA PHE A 289 -1.54 -26.65 11.59
C PHE A 289 -0.08 -26.74 12.02
N THR A 290 0.76 -26.03 11.30
CA THR A 290 2.14 -25.73 11.69
C THR A 290 2.17 -24.79 12.90
N ARG A 291 3.31 -24.73 13.59
CA ARG A 291 3.46 -23.85 14.76
C ARG A 291 3.30 -22.38 14.37
N GLU A 292 3.74 -22.03 13.17
CA GLU A 292 3.65 -20.70 12.58
C GLU A 292 2.19 -20.30 12.33
N GLU A 293 1.37 -21.21 11.81
CA GLU A 293 -0.06 -21.00 11.58
C GLU A 293 -0.85 -20.87 12.88
N GLU A 294 -0.54 -21.72 13.87
CA GLU A 294 -1.13 -21.65 15.21
C GLU A 294 -0.81 -20.30 15.89
N ASP A 295 0.45 -19.86 15.81
CA ASP A 295 0.89 -18.60 16.43
C ASP A 295 0.33 -17.36 15.70
N MET A 296 0.13 -17.43 14.38
CA MET A 296 -0.55 -16.37 13.63
C MET A 296 -2.00 -16.18 14.10
N LEU A 297 -2.70 -17.28 14.39
CA LEU A 297 -4.07 -17.23 14.91
C LEU A 297 -4.11 -16.64 16.33
N LYS A 298 -3.15 -17.01 17.20
CA LYS A 298 -3.01 -16.42 18.54
C LYS A 298 -2.77 -14.91 18.47
N GLN A 299 -1.82 -14.47 17.64
CA GLN A 299 -1.51 -13.04 17.47
C GLN A 299 -2.70 -12.24 16.92
N THR A 300 -3.45 -12.83 15.98
CA THR A 300 -4.65 -12.20 15.42
C THR A 300 -5.75 -12.04 16.48
N LEU A 301 -5.90 -13.06 17.34
CA LEU A 301 -6.83 -13.05 18.45
C LEU A 301 -6.45 -11.99 19.50
N GLU A 302 -5.18 -11.95 19.92
CA GLU A 302 -4.63 -10.93 20.84
C GLU A 302 -4.77 -9.51 20.29
N TYR A 303 -4.47 -9.32 19.00
CA TYR A 303 -4.63 -8.04 18.32
C TYR A 303 -6.09 -7.56 18.31
N LYS A 304 -7.04 -8.47 18.06
CA LYS A 304 -8.47 -8.16 18.15
C LYS A 304 -8.91 -7.82 19.57
N MET A 305 -8.32 -8.45 20.58
CA MET A 305 -8.61 -8.19 22.00
C MET A 305 -7.97 -6.90 22.53
N SER A 306 -6.95 -6.38 21.86
CA SER A 306 -6.18 -5.19 22.27
C SER A 306 -6.89 -3.84 22.04
N TRP A 307 -8.23 -3.79 22.10
CA TRP A 307 -9.03 -2.61 21.74
C TRP A 307 -8.89 -1.40 22.71
N PHE A 308 -8.23 -1.53 23.87
CA PHE A 308 -8.14 -0.44 24.87
C PHE A 308 -6.75 0.08 25.23
N GLY A 309 -5.72 -0.18 24.41
CA GLY A 309 -4.39 0.40 24.61
C GLY A 309 -3.59 0.36 23.33
N SER A 310 -2.96 1.48 22.98
CA SER A 310 -2.07 1.73 21.82
C SER A 310 -1.77 0.49 20.97
N ARG A 311 -2.47 0.43 19.83
CA ARG A 311 -2.35 -0.61 18.78
C ARG A 311 -0.86 -0.95 18.53
N PRO A 312 -0.38 -2.15 18.85
CA PRO A 312 1.00 -2.53 18.55
C PRO A 312 1.18 -2.55 17.02
N SER A 313 2.34 -2.07 16.55
CA SER A 313 2.63 -1.95 15.11
C SER A 313 2.50 -3.31 14.43
N PRO A 314 1.82 -3.43 13.28
CA PRO A 314 1.61 -4.71 12.64
C PRO A 314 2.94 -5.27 12.12
N LYS A 315 3.46 -6.31 12.76
CA LYS A 315 4.44 -7.20 12.14
C LYS A 315 3.64 -8.35 11.52
N GLY A 316 3.51 -8.35 10.20
CA GLY A 316 3.18 -9.55 9.43
C GLY A 316 1.73 -10.05 9.37
N ILE A 317 0.72 -9.29 9.82
CA ILE A 317 -0.68 -9.74 9.69
C ILE A 317 -1.18 -9.51 8.26
N ILE A 318 -1.39 -10.61 7.52
CA ILE A 318 -2.23 -10.66 6.33
C ILE A 318 -3.65 -10.26 6.76
N ARG A 319 -4.10 -9.07 6.34
CA ARG A 319 -5.52 -8.71 6.42
C ARG A 319 -6.30 -9.69 5.55
N PRO A 320 -7.29 -10.43 6.08
CA PRO A 320 -8.27 -11.07 5.20
C PRO A 320 -9.16 -9.96 4.64
N SER A 321 -8.80 -9.48 3.46
CA SER A 321 -9.64 -8.60 2.66
C SER A 321 -10.86 -9.41 2.19
N VAL A 322 -12.00 -9.17 2.84
CA VAL A 322 -13.31 -9.57 2.29
C VAL A 322 -13.67 -8.56 1.20
N SER A 323 -12.97 -8.65 0.08
CA SER A 323 -13.33 -8.07 -1.22
C SER A 323 -12.36 -8.59 -2.27
N GLY A 324 -12.78 -9.68 -2.92
CA GLY A 324 -12.41 -10.12 -4.28
C GLY A 324 -10.93 -10.16 -4.67
N ALA A 325 -10.34 -11.35 -4.61
CA ALA A 325 -9.55 -11.91 -5.72
C ALA A 325 -9.28 -13.39 -5.43
N PHE A 326 -9.97 -14.27 -6.17
CA PHE A 326 -9.55 -15.67 -6.29
C PHE A 326 -8.18 -15.69 -6.96
N THR A 327 -7.17 -16.25 -6.30
CA THR A 327 -5.94 -16.71 -6.95
C THR A 327 -5.78 -18.19 -6.69
N HIS A 328 -6.14 -18.93 -7.74
CA HIS A 328 -5.50 -20.14 -8.27
C HIS A 328 -4.36 -20.73 -7.42
N TRP A 329 -4.57 -21.97 -6.94
CA TRP A 329 -3.50 -22.92 -6.66
C TRP A 329 -3.62 -24.07 -7.66
N SER A 330 -2.47 -24.34 -8.29
CA SER A 330 -2.07 -25.40 -9.23
C SER A 330 -3.11 -26.28 -9.91
#